data_AF-A0A2D8V2P8-F1
#
_entry.id   AF-A0A2D8V2P8-F1
#
_cell.length_a   1.000
_cell.length_b   1.000
_cell.length_c   1.000
_cell.angle_alpha   90.00
_cell.angle_beta   90.00
_cell.angle_gamma   90.00
#
_symmetry.space_group_name_H-M   'P 1'
#
loop_
_entity.id
_entity.type
_entity.pdbx_description
1 polymer ?
#
loop_
_entity_poly.entity_id
_entity_poly.type
_entity_poly.pdbx_seq_one_letter_code
_entity_poly.pdbx_strand_id
1 'polypeptide(L)'
;MGLDDLRAVRRTVVAFGYKQNESEARPFLQHEDSVVRELALGALHRMQSLTDADLELALRDDDRLVRRRAAELGALHPGVDLAPLLVDLEPVVVEMAVWAYGEREQVDDNTLQTIISLTTDHDDQLVREAGAAALGAIGDERGVPAILSACEDKPAVRRRAVLALAPFSGPEIEAAIDTALNDRDWQVRQSAEDLRR
;
A
#
# COMPACT_ATOMS: atom_id res chain seq x y z
N MET A 1 6.66 11.68 -29.69
CA MET A 1 7.76 12.37 -28.97
C MET A 1 9.00 11.47 -28.93
N GLY A 2 10.22 11.99 -29.03
CA GLY A 2 11.46 11.19 -28.95
C GLY A 2 11.84 10.82 -27.51
N LEU A 3 12.69 9.80 -27.32
CA LEU A 3 13.11 9.34 -25.97
C LEU A 3 13.83 10.43 -25.15
N ASP A 4 14.67 11.24 -25.80
CA ASP A 4 15.38 12.34 -25.12
C ASP A 4 14.45 13.49 -24.73
N ASP A 5 13.38 13.69 -25.51
CA ASP A 5 12.35 14.68 -25.25
C ASP A 5 11.48 14.27 -24.05
N LEU A 6 11.08 13.00 -23.98
CA LEU A 6 10.40 12.43 -22.80
C LEU A 6 11.25 12.55 -21.52
N ARG A 7 12.56 12.29 -21.60
CA ARG A 7 13.47 12.49 -20.47
C ARG A 7 13.57 13.95 -20.04
N ALA A 8 13.51 14.89 -20.98
CA ALA A 8 13.46 16.31 -20.65
C ALA A 8 12.14 16.67 -19.97
N VAL A 9 11.00 16.22 -20.50
CA VAL A 9 9.66 16.44 -19.92
C VAL A 9 9.59 15.93 -18.49
N ARG A 10 10.00 14.68 -18.22
CA ARG A 10 10.00 14.10 -16.87
C ARG A 10 10.81 14.93 -15.87
N ARG A 11 12.02 15.38 -16.28
CA ARG A 11 12.85 16.26 -15.44
C ARG A 11 12.17 17.61 -15.18
N THR A 12 11.50 18.16 -16.18
CA THR A 12 10.78 19.42 -16.07
C THR A 12 9.61 19.32 -15.08
N VAL A 13 8.80 18.27 -15.15
CA VAL A 13 7.67 18.07 -14.21
C VAL A 13 8.16 17.96 -12.77
N VAL A 14 9.23 17.19 -12.52
CA VAL A 14 9.85 17.11 -11.19
C VAL A 14 10.34 18.48 -10.74
N ALA A 15 10.98 19.25 -11.63
CA ALA A 15 11.48 20.58 -11.31
C ALA A 15 10.36 21.56 -10.92
N PHE A 16 9.16 21.47 -11.51
CA PHE A 16 8.03 22.29 -11.10
C PHE A 16 7.63 22.08 -9.65
N GLY A 17 7.63 20.83 -9.18
CA GLY A 17 7.37 20.51 -7.77
C GLY A 17 8.34 21.19 -6.80
N TYR A 18 9.64 21.27 -7.14
CA TYR A 18 10.63 21.97 -6.31
C TYR A 18 10.57 23.49 -6.42
N LYS A 19 10.12 24.00 -7.57
CA LYS A 19 9.99 25.44 -7.84
C LYS A 19 8.66 26.02 -7.36
N GLN A 20 7.78 25.21 -6.76
CA GLN A 20 6.44 25.62 -6.33
C GLN A 20 5.59 26.19 -7.48
N ASN A 21 5.72 25.60 -8.68
CA ASN A 21 5.04 26.06 -9.89
C ASN A 21 3.85 25.16 -10.27
N GLU A 22 2.74 25.32 -9.53
CA GLU A 22 1.54 24.49 -9.70
C GLU A 22 0.91 24.62 -11.09
N SER A 23 0.75 25.85 -11.59
CA SER A 23 0.06 26.12 -12.86
C SER A 23 0.75 25.44 -14.05
N GLU A 24 2.07 25.28 -13.99
CA GLU A 24 2.83 24.56 -15.01
C GLU A 24 2.87 23.04 -14.76
N ALA A 25 2.78 22.57 -13.52
CA ALA A 25 2.77 21.14 -13.21
C ALA A 25 1.41 20.47 -13.50
N ARG A 26 0.31 21.12 -13.15
CA ARG A 26 -1.04 20.52 -13.18
C ARG A 26 -1.46 19.98 -14.57
N PRO A 27 -1.18 20.64 -15.71
CA PRO A 27 -1.53 20.10 -17.02
C PRO A 27 -0.93 18.72 -17.32
N PHE A 28 0.19 18.36 -16.67
CA PHE A 28 0.85 17.07 -16.87
C PHE A 28 0.09 15.89 -16.28
N LEU A 29 -0.93 16.11 -15.44
CA LEU A 29 -1.86 15.05 -15.01
C LEU A 29 -2.61 14.41 -16.18
N GLN A 30 -2.72 15.09 -17.33
CA GLN A 30 -3.40 14.59 -18.53
C GLN A 30 -2.43 14.23 -19.67
N HIS A 31 -1.14 14.08 -19.36
CA HIS A 31 -0.13 13.81 -20.36
C HIS A 31 -0.27 12.38 -20.94
N GLU A 32 0.10 12.18 -22.22
CA GLU A 32 -0.02 10.88 -22.91
C GLU A 32 0.83 9.78 -22.26
N ASP A 33 2.03 10.13 -21.79
CA ASP A 33 2.95 9.23 -21.08
C ASP A 33 2.56 9.09 -19.60
N SER A 34 2.31 7.86 -19.17
CA SER A 34 1.89 7.53 -17.80
C SER A 34 2.92 7.90 -16.73
N VAL A 35 4.22 7.78 -17.03
CA VAL A 35 5.27 8.20 -16.08
C VAL A 35 5.23 9.72 -15.88
N VAL A 36 4.88 10.50 -16.90
CA VAL A 36 4.72 11.95 -16.74
C VAL A 36 3.50 12.27 -15.87
N ARG A 37 2.38 11.56 -16.02
CA ARG A 37 1.20 11.71 -15.14
C ARG A 37 1.51 11.36 -13.69
N GLU A 38 2.22 10.25 -13.46
CA GLU A 38 2.72 9.83 -12.15
C GLU A 38 3.59 10.90 -11.50
N LEU A 39 4.57 11.43 -12.23
CA LEU A 39 5.45 12.49 -11.73
C LEU A 39 4.70 13.79 -11.43
N ALA A 40 3.63 14.09 -12.19
CA ALA A 40 2.79 15.26 -11.94
C ALA A 40 2.04 15.13 -10.61
N LEU A 41 1.50 13.96 -10.28
CA LEU A 41 0.94 13.69 -8.94
C LEU A 41 1.97 13.94 -7.84
N GLY A 42 3.19 13.41 -8.02
CA GLY A 42 4.29 13.62 -7.08
C GLY A 42 4.72 15.08 -6.93
N ALA A 43 4.71 15.85 -8.03
CA ALA A 43 5.02 17.28 -8.01
C ALA A 43 3.96 18.07 -7.23
N LEU A 44 2.67 17.84 -7.52
CA LEU A 44 1.55 18.50 -6.83
C LEU A 44 1.51 18.15 -5.34
N HIS A 45 1.75 16.88 -4.99
CA HIS A 45 1.85 16.46 -3.59
C HIS A 45 2.96 17.22 -2.85
N ARG A 46 4.15 17.33 -3.45
CA ARG A 46 5.30 18.06 -2.87
C ARG A 46 4.98 19.53 -2.62
N MET A 47 4.13 20.14 -3.44
CA MET A 47 3.70 21.53 -3.31
C MET A 47 2.49 21.69 -2.38
N GLN A 48 1.96 20.59 -1.80
CA GLN A 48 0.72 20.58 -1.02
C GLN A 48 -0.49 21.11 -1.80
N SER A 49 -0.47 20.94 -3.14
CA SER A 49 -1.54 21.39 -4.05
C SER A 49 -2.26 20.25 -4.76
N LEU A 50 -1.92 18.99 -4.42
CA LEU A 50 -2.67 17.82 -4.84
C LEU A 50 -4.06 17.80 -4.18
N THR A 51 -5.10 17.64 -4.99
CA THR A 51 -6.49 17.60 -4.51
C THR A 51 -7.06 16.19 -4.52
N ASP A 52 -8.11 15.95 -3.75
CA ASP A 52 -8.86 14.69 -3.78
C ASP A 52 -9.39 14.39 -5.19
N ALA A 53 -9.82 15.42 -5.94
CA ALA A 53 -10.29 15.27 -7.32
C ALA A 53 -9.16 14.80 -8.27
N ASP A 54 -7.92 15.25 -8.05
CA ASP A 54 -6.78 14.77 -8.84
C ASP A 54 -6.53 13.27 -8.59
N LEU A 55 -6.64 12.85 -7.32
CA LEU A 55 -6.50 11.45 -6.93
C LEU A 55 -7.65 10.60 -7.49
N GLU A 56 -8.90 11.03 -7.36
CA GLU A 56 -10.06 10.31 -7.90
C GLU A 56 -9.99 10.07 -9.41
N LEU A 57 -9.39 11.00 -10.17
CA LEU A 57 -9.11 10.80 -11.59
C LEU A 57 -7.98 9.79 -11.79
N ALA A 58 -6.88 9.93 -11.04
CA ALA A 58 -5.71 9.06 -11.15
C ALA A 58 -5.96 7.61 -10.71
N LEU A 59 -6.90 7.35 -9.79
CA LEU A 59 -7.34 6.01 -9.42
C LEU A 59 -8.01 5.26 -10.58
N ARG A 60 -8.51 5.99 -11.59
CA ARG A 60 -9.18 5.44 -12.77
C ARG A 60 -8.29 5.43 -14.01
N ASP A 61 -7.00 5.73 -13.84
CA ASP A 61 -6.03 5.82 -14.93
C ASP A 61 -5.83 4.47 -15.62
N ASP A 62 -5.56 4.49 -16.93
CA ASP A 62 -5.35 3.27 -17.72
C ASP A 62 -4.05 2.55 -17.34
N ASP A 63 -3.05 3.30 -16.89
CA ASP A 63 -1.75 2.77 -16.49
C ASP A 63 -1.68 2.50 -14.99
N ARG A 64 -1.26 1.27 -14.67
CA ARG A 64 -1.07 0.78 -13.31
C ARG A 64 -0.10 1.62 -12.48
N LEU A 65 0.90 2.28 -13.09
CA LEU A 65 1.86 3.11 -12.37
C LEU A 65 1.18 4.35 -11.78
N VAL A 66 0.24 4.93 -12.52
CA VAL A 66 -0.52 6.10 -12.06
C VAL A 66 -1.51 5.68 -10.98
N ARG A 67 -2.25 4.57 -11.18
CA ARG A 67 -3.16 4.04 -10.15
C ARG A 67 -2.44 3.69 -8.85
N ARG A 68 -1.28 3.02 -8.94
CA ARG A 68 -0.43 2.71 -7.78
C ARG A 68 0.03 3.99 -7.07
N ARG A 69 0.49 5.00 -7.81
CA ARG A 69 0.92 6.27 -7.21
C ARG A 69 -0.24 7.01 -6.55
N ALA A 70 -1.43 6.96 -7.17
CA ALA A 70 -2.65 7.52 -6.59
C ALA A 70 -3.04 6.81 -5.29
N ALA A 71 -2.92 5.47 -5.22
CA ALA A 71 -3.12 4.72 -3.99
C ALA A 71 -2.15 5.15 -2.88
N GLU A 72 -0.85 5.24 -3.22
CA GLU A 72 0.20 5.64 -2.26
C GLU A 72 -0.09 7.03 -1.67
N LEU A 73 -0.38 8.01 -2.52
CA LEU A 73 -0.69 9.36 -2.09
C LEU A 73 -2.04 9.42 -1.37
N GLY A 74 -3.01 8.59 -1.80
CA GLY A 74 -4.34 8.47 -1.22
C GLY A 74 -4.35 7.98 0.24
N ALA A 75 -3.28 7.36 0.72
CA ALA A 75 -3.10 7.04 2.15
C ALA A 75 -3.29 8.28 3.04
N LEU A 76 -2.84 9.45 2.57
CA LEU A 76 -2.91 10.74 3.27
C LEU A 76 -4.22 11.51 3.03
N HIS A 77 -5.13 10.96 2.23
CA HIS A 77 -6.37 11.60 1.81
C HIS A 77 -7.58 10.75 2.20
N PRO A 78 -8.05 10.80 3.46
CA PRO A 78 -9.11 9.92 3.96
C PRO A 78 -10.47 10.12 3.27
N GLY A 79 -10.68 11.27 2.62
CA GLY A 79 -11.89 11.53 1.82
C GLY A 79 -11.94 10.77 0.48
N VAL A 80 -10.81 10.23 0.03
CA VAL A 80 -10.70 9.51 -1.24
C VAL A 80 -10.98 8.03 -1.03
N ASP A 81 -11.93 7.50 -1.80
CA ASP A 81 -12.26 6.07 -1.81
C ASP A 81 -11.21 5.26 -2.61
N LEU A 82 -10.45 4.41 -1.91
CA LEU A 82 -9.45 3.52 -2.52
C LEU A 82 -9.99 2.10 -2.78
N ALA A 83 -11.22 1.79 -2.35
CA ALA A 83 -11.77 0.45 -2.40
C ALA A 83 -11.81 -0.13 -3.82
N PRO A 84 -12.04 0.66 -4.89
CA PRO A 84 -11.95 0.15 -6.26
C PRO A 84 -10.60 -0.48 -6.61
N LEU A 85 -9.50 -0.07 -5.96
CA LEU A 85 -8.16 -0.60 -6.23
C LEU A 85 -7.86 -1.91 -5.50
N LEU A 86 -8.68 -2.33 -4.54
CA LEU A 86 -8.53 -3.63 -3.86
C LEU A 86 -8.85 -4.82 -4.77
N VAL A 87 -9.51 -4.55 -5.91
CA VAL A 87 -9.86 -5.55 -6.94
C VAL A 87 -9.20 -5.23 -8.29
N ASP A 88 -8.12 -4.46 -8.27
CA ASP A 88 -7.36 -4.13 -9.47
C ASP A 88 -6.79 -5.38 -10.14
N LEU A 89 -6.66 -5.34 -11.47
CA LEU A 89 -6.09 -6.46 -12.25
C LEU A 89 -4.59 -6.65 -11.97
N GLU A 90 -3.90 -5.61 -11.53
CA GLU A 90 -2.46 -5.61 -11.30
C GLU A 90 -2.17 -5.77 -9.80
N PRO A 91 -1.53 -6.87 -9.37
CA PRO A 91 -1.25 -7.12 -7.95
C PRO A 91 -0.48 -5.99 -7.26
N VAL A 92 0.39 -5.29 -7.99
CA VAL A 92 1.15 -4.15 -7.45
C VAL A 92 0.28 -2.95 -7.08
N VAL A 93 -0.90 -2.81 -7.70
CA VAL A 93 -1.88 -1.77 -7.36
C VAL A 93 -2.69 -2.22 -6.14
N VAL A 94 -3.12 -3.49 -6.11
CA VAL A 94 -3.82 -4.09 -4.96
C VAL A 94 -2.95 -4.00 -3.70
N GLU A 95 -1.68 -4.40 -3.80
CA GLU A 95 -0.69 -4.32 -2.71
C GLU A 95 -0.61 -2.89 -2.15
N MET A 96 -0.53 -1.89 -3.02
CA MET A 96 -0.41 -0.49 -2.61
C MET A 96 -1.72 0.04 -2.00
N ALA A 97 -2.88 -0.37 -2.51
CA ALA A 97 -4.17 -0.01 -1.92
C ALA A 97 -4.33 -0.61 -0.52
N VAL A 98 -3.95 -1.88 -0.34
CA VAL A 98 -3.95 -2.55 0.96
C VAL A 98 -3.00 -1.85 1.94
N TRP A 99 -1.78 -1.52 1.51
CA TRP A 99 -0.85 -0.73 2.33
C TRP A 99 -1.46 0.62 2.72
N ALA A 100 -2.05 1.35 1.76
CA ALA A 100 -2.63 2.67 2.00
C ALA A 100 -3.77 2.62 3.03
N TYR A 101 -4.56 1.54 3.07
CA TYR A 101 -5.56 1.34 4.12
C TYR A 101 -4.97 1.05 5.50
N GLY A 102 -3.82 0.36 5.56
CA GLY A 102 -3.08 0.16 6.82
C GLY A 102 -2.54 1.46 7.42
N GLU A 103 -2.28 2.48 6.59
CA GLU A 103 -1.82 3.80 7.04
C GLU A 103 -2.98 4.75 7.43
N ARG A 104 -4.24 4.34 7.24
CA ARG A 104 -5.41 5.14 7.59
C ARG A 104 -5.88 4.86 9.02
N GLU A 105 -6.37 5.90 9.69
CA GLU A 105 -6.92 5.77 11.05
C GLU A 105 -8.22 4.95 11.11
N GLN A 106 -9.00 4.96 10.02
CA GLN A 106 -10.31 4.33 9.96
C GLN A 106 -10.49 3.56 8.65
N VAL A 107 -11.10 2.39 8.77
CA VAL A 107 -11.46 1.50 7.67
C VAL A 107 -12.88 1.02 7.91
N ASP A 108 -13.72 1.08 6.88
CA ASP A 108 -15.09 0.56 6.97
C ASP A 108 -15.14 -0.97 6.92
N ASP A 109 -16.27 -1.54 7.34
CA ASP A 109 -16.42 -2.99 7.45
C ASP A 109 -16.22 -3.73 6.12
N ASN A 110 -16.68 -3.19 4.98
CA ASN A 110 -16.54 -3.86 3.70
C ASN A 110 -15.08 -3.89 3.24
N THR A 111 -14.38 -2.77 3.44
CA THR A 111 -12.94 -2.67 3.17
C THR A 111 -12.16 -3.65 4.05
N LEU A 112 -12.46 -3.71 5.36
CA LEU A 112 -11.81 -4.65 6.27
C LEU A 112 -12.02 -6.11 5.83
N GLN A 113 -13.25 -6.50 5.48
CA GLN A 113 -13.53 -7.86 5.00
C GLN A 113 -12.78 -8.17 3.70
N THR A 114 -12.63 -7.19 2.82
CA THR A 114 -11.86 -7.35 1.58
C THR A 114 -10.38 -7.58 1.87
N ILE A 115 -9.78 -6.79 2.77
CA ILE A 115 -8.37 -6.98 3.17
C ILE A 115 -8.16 -8.33 3.86
N ILE A 116 -9.11 -8.80 4.66
CA ILE A 116 -9.09 -10.14 5.28
C ILE A 116 -8.97 -11.22 4.21
N SER A 117 -9.84 -11.21 3.19
CA SER A 117 -9.79 -12.20 2.10
C SER A 117 -8.52 -12.06 1.26
N LEU A 118 -8.07 -10.83 0.97
CA LEU A 118 -6.82 -10.61 0.25
C LEU A 118 -5.60 -11.18 1.00
N THR A 119 -5.63 -11.17 2.33
CA THR A 119 -4.55 -11.70 3.17
C THR A 119 -4.44 -13.23 3.09
N THR A 120 -5.56 -13.94 2.94
CA THR A 120 -5.58 -15.42 2.93
C THR A 120 -5.61 -16.01 1.53
N ASP A 121 -6.30 -15.37 0.59
CA ASP A 121 -6.75 -16.02 -0.65
C ASP A 121 -6.08 -15.46 -1.91
N HIS A 122 -5.41 -14.31 -1.84
CA HIS A 122 -4.82 -13.68 -3.03
C HIS A 122 -3.60 -14.47 -3.54
N ASP A 123 -3.48 -14.68 -4.86
CA ASP A 123 -2.40 -15.48 -5.46
C ASP A 123 -1.01 -14.86 -5.26
N ASP A 124 -0.93 -13.54 -5.36
CA ASP A 124 0.32 -12.78 -5.20
C ASP A 124 0.76 -12.68 -3.74
N GLN A 125 2.00 -13.08 -3.47
CA GLN A 125 2.61 -13.08 -2.14
C GLN A 125 2.75 -11.66 -1.55
N LEU A 126 3.02 -10.63 -2.36
CA LEU A 126 3.19 -9.26 -1.88
C LEU A 126 1.86 -8.69 -1.40
N VAL A 127 0.75 -9.02 -2.06
CA VAL A 127 -0.60 -8.64 -1.61
C VAL A 127 -0.92 -9.28 -0.26
N ARG A 128 -0.61 -10.56 -0.07
CA ARG A 128 -0.81 -11.23 1.24
C ARG A 128 0.09 -10.66 2.33
N GLU A 129 1.34 -10.34 2.00
CA GLU A 129 2.26 -9.65 2.94
C GLU A 129 1.71 -8.27 3.34
N ALA A 130 1.26 -7.46 2.37
CA ALA A 130 0.65 -6.17 2.63
C ALA A 130 -0.63 -6.30 3.47
N GLY A 131 -1.45 -7.32 3.19
CA GLY A 131 -2.67 -7.63 3.94
C GLY A 131 -2.39 -7.89 5.42
N ALA A 132 -1.43 -8.78 5.72
CA ALA A 132 -1.03 -9.04 7.10
C ALA A 132 -0.53 -7.76 7.80
N ALA A 133 0.27 -6.94 7.11
CA ALA A 133 0.75 -5.66 7.66
C ALA A 133 -0.40 -4.69 7.96
N ALA A 134 -1.31 -4.53 7.01
CA ALA A 134 -2.44 -3.61 7.11
C ALA A 134 -3.40 -4.03 8.24
N LEU A 135 -3.74 -5.31 8.34
CA LEU A 135 -4.59 -5.81 9.43
C LEU A 135 -3.95 -5.58 10.80
N GLY A 136 -2.62 -5.75 10.92
CA GLY A 136 -1.88 -5.41 12.13
C GLY A 136 -1.98 -3.93 12.48
N ALA A 137 -1.76 -3.04 11.51
CA ALA A 137 -1.85 -1.60 11.71
C ALA A 137 -3.28 -1.13 12.04
N ILE A 138 -4.30 -1.72 11.41
CA ILE A 138 -5.72 -1.45 11.70
C ILE A 138 -6.09 -1.88 13.12
N GLY A 139 -5.54 -3.00 13.60
CA GLY A 139 -5.73 -3.44 14.99
C GLY A 139 -7.13 -3.99 15.31
N ASP A 140 -7.95 -4.27 14.31
CA ASP A 140 -9.28 -4.87 14.50
C ASP A 140 -9.17 -6.39 14.69
N GLU A 141 -9.71 -6.91 15.80
CA GLU A 141 -9.65 -8.34 16.15
C GLU A 141 -10.23 -9.25 15.07
N ARG A 142 -11.15 -8.76 14.23
CA ARG A 142 -11.70 -9.53 13.10
C ARG A 142 -10.63 -9.94 12.10
N GLY A 143 -9.50 -9.23 12.03
CA GLY A 143 -8.36 -9.55 11.17
C GLY A 143 -7.42 -10.63 11.72
N VAL A 144 -7.48 -10.94 13.02
CA VAL A 144 -6.55 -11.87 13.69
C VAL A 144 -6.50 -13.26 13.03
N PRO A 145 -7.63 -13.90 12.67
CA PRO A 145 -7.59 -15.20 12.02
C PRO A 145 -6.80 -15.21 10.69
N ALA A 146 -6.89 -14.12 9.92
CA ALA A 146 -6.14 -13.98 8.67
C ALA A 146 -4.64 -13.76 8.92
N ILE A 147 -4.27 -12.96 9.93
CA ILE A 147 -2.87 -12.78 10.32
C ILE A 147 -2.27 -14.12 10.81
N LEU A 148 -3.00 -14.89 11.63
CA LEU A 148 -2.57 -16.21 12.08
C LEU A 148 -2.37 -17.18 10.90
N SER A 149 -3.27 -17.16 9.91
CA SER A 149 -3.07 -17.95 8.68
C SER A 149 -1.83 -17.51 7.90
N ALA A 150 -1.55 -16.20 7.83
CA ALA A 150 -0.36 -15.66 7.18
C ALA A 150 0.96 -16.06 7.89
N CYS A 151 0.91 -16.40 9.19
CA CYS A 151 2.04 -16.99 9.92
C CYS A 151 2.42 -18.40 9.42
N GLU A 152 1.65 -19.03 8.53
CA GLU A 152 1.96 -20.34 7.95
C GLU A 152 2.42 -20.27 6.47
N ASP A 153 2.47 -19.07 5.90
CA ASP A 153 2.75 -18.84 4.47
C ASP A 153 4.26 -18.90 4.14
N LYS A 154 4.69 -18.26 3.05
CA LYS A 154 6.06 -18.12 2.60
C LYS A 154 6.84 -17.20 3.54
N PRO A 155 8.18 -17.34 3.62
CA PRO A 155 8.97 -16.70 4.67
C PRO A 155 8.77 -15.18 4.81
N ALA A 156 8.64 -14.45 3.70
CA ALA A 156 8.41 -13.00 3.76
C ALA A 156 7.05 -12.63 4.37
N VAL A 157 6.00 -13.38 4.04
CA VAL A 157 4.65 -13.20 4.58
C VAL A 157 4.63 -13.59 6.07
N ARG A 158 5.21 -14.74 6.45
CA ARG A 158 5.30 -15.17 7.86
C ARG A 158 5.97 -14.11 8.73
N ARG A 159 7.11 -13.58 8.26
CA ARG A 159 7.86 -12.52 8.97
C ARG A 159 6.98 -11.31 9.22
N ARG A 160 6.23 -10.87 8.20
CA ARG A 160 5.31 -9.73 8.34
C ARG A 160 4.14 -10.05 9.28
N ALA A 161 3.54 -11.22 9.13
CA ALA A 161 2.41 -11.66 9.94
C ALA A 161 2.78 -11.72 11.43
N VAL A 162 3.97 -12.24 11.77
CA VAL A 162 4.47 -12.23 13.15
C VAL A 162 4.54 -10.80 13.69
N LEU A 163 5.13 -9.86 12.97
CA LEU A 163 5.16 -8.45 13.41
C LEU A 163 3.76 -7.84 13.54
N ALA A 164 2.83 -8.20 12.66
CA ALA A 164 1.45 -7.74 12.70
C ALA A 164 0.67 -8.24 13.93
N LEU A 165 1.18 -9.25 14.64
CA LEU A 165 0.59 -9.72 15.90
C LEU A 165 0.87 -8.80 17.10
N ALA A 166 1.80 -7.84 16.99
CA ALA A 166 2.22 -6.96 18.08
C ALA A 166 1.09 -6.21 18.83
N PRO A 167 0.04 -5.71 18.18
CA PRO A 167 -1.03 -4.98 18.87
C PRO A 167 -2.07 -5.91 19.50
N PHE A 168 -1.97 -7.23 19.29
CA PHE A 168 -2.94 -8.21 19.77
C PHE A 168 -2.39 -9.00 20.95
N SER A 169 -3.29 -9.66 21.67
CA SER A 169 -2.94 -10.53 22.80
C SER A 169 -3.95 -11.67 22.88
N GLY A 170 -3.49 -12.85 23.31
CA GLY A 170 -4.35 -14.02 23.45
C GLY A 170 -3.58 -15.32 23.27
N PRO A 171 -4.15 -16.46 23.70
CA PRO A 171 -3.44 -17.74 23.67
C PRO A 171 -3.02 -18.16 22.26
N GLU A 172 -3.82 -17.84 21.25
CA GLU A 172 -3.52 -18.12 19.84
C GLU A 172 -2.36 -17.26 19.31
N ILE A 173 -2.31 -15.99 19.72
CA ILE A 173 -1.24 -15.04 19.38
C ILE A 173 0.08 -15.48 20.02
N GLU A 174 0.04 -15.82 21.30
CA GLU A 174 1.18 -16.33 22.05
C GLU A 174 1.73 -17.62 21.43
N ALA A 175 0.85 -18.56 21.06
CA ALA A 175 1.23 -19.81 20.41
C ALA A 175 1.86 -19.58 19.03
N ALA A 176 1.36 -18.61 18.25
CA ALA A 176 1.95 -18.25 16.97
C ALA A 176 3.33 -17.63 17.13
N ILE A 177 3.53 -16.74 18.11
CA ILE A 177 4.85 -16.15 18.42
C ILE A 177 5.83 -17.23 18.89
N ASP A 178 5.41 -18.15 19.77
CA ASP A 178 6.25 -19.26 20.24
C ASP A 178 6.66 -20.21 19.11
N THR A 179 5.74 -20.45 18.17
CA THR A 179 6.03 -21.21 16.95
C THR A 179 7.07 -20.47 16.10
N ALA A 180 6.90 -19.16 15.92
CA ALA A 180 7.79 -18.33 15.12
C ALA A 180 9.22 -18.22 15.68
N LEU A 181 9.40 -18.31 17.00
CA LEU A 181 10.74 -18.40 17.64
C LEU A 181 11.54 -19.62 17.16
N ASN A 182 10.87 -20.65 16.66
CA ASN A 182 11.48 -21.88 16.15
C ASN A 182 11.40 -21.99 14.61
N ASP A 183 11.03 -20.91 13.92
CA ASP A 183 10.88 -20.92 12.46
C ASP A 183 12.21 -21.23 11.74
N ARG A 184 12.13 -21.91 10.60
CA ARG A 184 13.28 -22.21 9.74
C ARG A 184 14.00 -20.97 9.22
N ASP A 185 13.25 -19.90 8.96
CA ASP A 185 13.76 -18.63 8.47
C ASP A 185 14.22 -17.77 9.65
N TRP A 186 15.47 -17.32 9.60
CA TRP A 186 16.07 -16.57 10.70
C TRP A 186 15.42 -15.20 10.91
N GLN A 187 14.85 -14.59 9.85
CA GLN A 187 14.19 -13.30 9.96
C GLN A 187 12.84 -13.44 10.67
N VAL A 188 12.15 -14.56 10.48
CA VAL A 188 10.91 -14.86 11.21
C VAL A 188 11.20 -15.04 12.71
N ARG A 189 12.27 -15.76 13.06
CA ARG A 189 12.71 -15.88 14.46
C ARG A 189 13.05 -14.52 15.07
N GLN A 190 13.79 -13.68 14.34
CA GLN A 190 14.13 -12.33 14.79
C GLN A 190 12.87 -11.49 15.08
N SER A 191 11.87 -11.54 14.19
CA SER A 191 10.60 -10.83 14.39
C SER A 191 9.87 -11.31 15.65
N ALA A 192 9.88 -12.62 15.94
CA ALA A 192 9.27 -13.16 17.14
C ALA A 192 10.05 -12.76 18.41
N GLU A 193 11.38 -12.77 18.36
CA GLU A 193 12.23 -12.31 19.47
C GLU A 193 11.99 -10.83 19.80
N ASP A 194 11.80 -9.98 18.79
CA ASP A 194 11.55 -8.56 18.99
C ASP A 194 10.22 -8.29 19.72
N LEU A 195 9.23 -9.19 19.62
CA LEU A 195 7.97 -9.13 20.37
C LEU A 195 8.06 -9.66 21.81
N ARG A 196 9.16 -10.32 22.16
CA ARG A 196 9.40 -10.86 23.51
C ARG A 196 10.26 -9.96 24.39
N ARG A 197 10.77 -8.84 23.84
CA ARG A 197 11.61 -7.87 24.55
C ARG A 197 10.78 -6.84 25.29
#